data_AF-A0A0F4R3B0-F1
#
_entry.id   AF-A0A0F4R3B0-F1
#
_cell.length_a   1.000
_cell.length_b   1.000
_cell.length_c   1.000
_cell.angle_alpha   90.00
_cell.angle_beta   90.00
_cell.angle_gamma   90.00
#
_symmetry.space_group_name_H-M   'P 1'
#
loop_
_entity.id
_entity.type
_entity.pdbx_description
1 polymer ?
#
loop_
_entity_poly.entity_id
_entity_poly.type
_entity_poly.pdbx_seq_one_letter_code
_entity_poly.pdbx_strand_id
1 'polypeptide(L)'
;MGILTDICMILALIASFKQGNYASYLPGFLNKFLPQCYRLIAFVALWNVLWFAARNIDYFWGQMSLVSGISTLLILMPLIELEKFPCFLQNSVLTLTIQRLASQMTGWNYVIVRIFLGACILQYSTTLIKLNLA
;
A
#
# COMPACT_ATOMS: atom_id res chain seq x y z
N MET A 1 -7.35 14.27 -4.81
CA MET A 1 -6.56 13.06 -5.15
C MET A 1 -5.46 12.82 -4.14
N GLY A 2 -4.51 13.76 -3.96
CA GLY A 2 -3.34 13.58 -3.08
C GLY A 2 -3.62 13.17 -1.63
N ILE A 3 -4.51 13.86 -0.90
CA ILE A 3 -4.69 13.63 0.54
C ILE A 3 -5.19 12.22 0.87
N LEU A 4 -6.16 11.69 0.11
CA LEU A 4 -6.69 10.34 0.36
C LEU A 4 -5.66 9.26 0.07
N THR A 5 -4.92 9.41 -1.03
CA THR A 5 -3.81 8.49 -1.37
C THR A 5 -2.67 8.59 -0.36
N ASP A 6 -2.38 9.78 0.15
CA ASP A 6 -1.34 10.00 1.15
C ASP A 6 -1.72 9.38 2.50
N ILE A 7 -2.97 9.56 2.94
CA ILE A 7 -3.49 8.85 4.12
C ILE A 7 -3.41 7.33 3.92
N CYS A 8 -3.77 6.81 2.74
CA CYS A 8 -3.67 5.38 2.44
C CYS A 8 -2.22 4.87 2.44
N MET A 9 -1.27 5.64 1.89
CA MET A 9 0.15 5.32 1.92
C MET A 9 0.69 5.33 3.35
N ILE A 10 0.35 6.34 4.15
CA ILE A 10 0.76 6.42 5.56
C ILE A 10 0.18 5.23 6.34
N LEU A 11 -1.11 4.91 6.15
CA LEU A 11 -1.72 3.75 6.79
C LEU A 11 -1.09 2.44 6.34
N ALA A 12 -0.74 2.29 5.06
CA ALA A 12 -0.02 1.11 4.57
C ALA A 12 1.39 1.02 5.14
N LEU A 13 2.09 2.15 5.29
CA LEU A 13 3.40 2.20 5.94
C LEU A 13 3.29 1.77 7.41
N ILE A 14 2.32 2.30 8.14
CA ILE A 14 2.05 1.94 9.53
C ILE A 14 1.69 0.45 9.63
N ALA A 15 0.81 -0.03 8.76
CA ALA A 15 0.44 -1.44 8.68
C ALA A 15 1.67 -2.31 8.42
N SER A 16 2.60 -1.84 7.58
CA SER A 16 3.78 -2.61 7.23
C SER A 16 4.59 -3.00 8.46
N PHE A 17 4.68 -2.13 9.49
CA PHE A 17 5.38 -2.37 10.75
C PHE A 17 4.76 -3.51 11.59
N LYS A 18 3.53 -3.92 11.32
CA LYS A 18 2.91 -5.12 11.92
C LYS A 18 3.65 -6.40 11.54
N GLN A 19 4.31 -6.44 10.37
CA GLN A 19 4.99 -7.64 9.87
C GLN A 19 6.49 -7.66 10.28
N GLY A 20 6.75 -7.72 11.58
CA GLY A 20 8.11 -7.82 12.14
C GLY A 20 8.18 -7.64 13.66
N ASN A 21 9.39 -7.51 14.21
CA ASN A 21 9.64 -7.35 15.66
C ASN A 21 9.02 -6.09 16.29
N TYR A 22 8.50 -5.17 15.48
CA TYR A 22 7.85 -3.95 15.93
C TYR A 22 6.34 -4.07 16.12
N ALA A 23 5.77 -5.26 15.87
CA ALA A 23 4.34 -5.52 16.06
C ALA A 23 3.87 -5.26 17.51
N SER A 24 4.76 -5.42 18.49
CA SER A 24 4.50 -5.18 19.92
C SER A 24 4.37 -3.70 20.29
N TYR A 25 4.84 -2.78 19.44
CA TYR A 25 4.77 -1.33 19.66
C TYR A 25 3.51 -0.69 19.05
N LEU A 26 2.73 -1.45 18.26
CA LEU A 26 1.49 -0.96 17.66
C LEU A 26 0.37 -0.95 18.72
N PRO A 27 -0.31 0.18 18.96
CA PRO A 27 -1.41 0.24 19.91
C PRO A 27 -2.53 -0.72 19.48
N GLY A 28 -3.10 -1.46 20.44
CA GLY A 28 -4.06 -2.54 20.18
C GLY A 28 -5.31 -2.11 19.40
N PHE A 29 -5.70 -0.83 19.49
CA PHE A 29 -6.78 -0.26 18.67
C PHE A 29 -6.43 -0.26 17.17
N LEU A 30 -5.21 0.13 16.80
CA LEU A 30 -4.76 0.10 15.40
C LEU A 30 -4.75 -1.33 14.86
N ASN A 31 -4.37 -2.32 15.67
CA ASN A 31 -4.31 -3.71 15.22
C ASN A 31 -5.70 -4.28 14.86
N LYS A 32 -6.77 -3.77 15.48
CA LYS A 32 -8.17 -4.13 15.15
C LYS A 32 -8.72 -3.32 13.98
N PHE A 33 -8.31 -2.06 13.84
CA PHE A 33 -8.81 -1.16 12.80
C PHE A 33 -8.13 -1.35 11.44
N LEU A 34 -6.80 -1.57 11.43
CA LEU A 34 -6.00 -1.75 10.22
C LEU A 34 -6.55 -2.81 9.24
N PRO A 35 -6.95 -4.03 9.68
CA PRO A 35 -7.48 -5.04 8.79
C PRO A 35 -8.75 -4.61 8.04
N GLN A 36 -9.59 -3.79 8.67
CA GLN A 36 -10.79 -3.23 8.04
C GLN A 36 -10.40 -2.20 6.96
N CYS A 37 -9.36 -1.41 7.22
CA CYS A 37 -8.83 -0.43 6.28
C CYS A 37 -8.12 -1.07 5.08
N TYR A 38 -7.59 -2.30 5.17
CA TYR A 38 -6.85 -2.91 4.06
C TYR A 38 -7.68 -2.99 2.77
N ARG A 39 -8.97 -3.32 2.86
CA ARG A 39 -9.84 -3.36 1.67
C ARG A 39 -9.98 -1.98 1.02
N LEU A 40 -10.12 -0.94 1.83
CA LEU A 40 -10.24 0.43 1.37
C LEU A 40 -8.91 0.92 0.78
N ILE A 41 -7.79 0.65 1.44
CA ILE A 41 -6.44 0.98 0.96
C ILE A 41 -6.16 0.28 -0.37
N ALA A 42 -6.47 -1.02 -0.50
CA ALA A 42 -6.31 -1.76 -1.74
C ALA A 42 -7.18 -1.19 -2.87
N PHE A 43 -8.44 -0.84 -2.57
CA PHE A 43 -9.35 -0.23 -3.54
C PHE A 43 -8.84 1.13 -4.01
N VAL A 44 -8.41 2.00 -3.08
CA VAL A 44 -7.86 3.32 -3.40
C VAL A 44 -6.56 3.20 -4.19
N ALA A 45 -5.68 2.27 -3.83
CA ALA A 45 -4.43 2.03 -4.55
C ALA A 45 -4.68 1.51 -5.98
N LEU A 46 -5.59 0.55 -6.15
CA LEU A 46 -6.01 0.06 -7.47
C LEU A 46 -6.63 1.16 -8.30
N TRP A 47 -7.53 1.96 -7.71
CA TRP A 47 -8.12 3.12 -8.38
C TRP A 47 -7.03 4.12 -8.81
N ASN A 48 -6.06 4.39 -7.94
CA ASN A 48 -4.96 5.31 -8.24
C ASN A 48 -4.13 4.81 -9.44
N VAL A 49 -3.79 3.52 -9.47
CA VAL A 49 -3.01 2.93 -10.59
C VAL A 49 -3.83 2.85 -11.87
N LEU A 50 -5.03 2.28 -11.82
CA LEU A 50 -5.83 1.99 -13.03
C LEU A 50 -6.45 3.23 -13.65
N TRP A 51 -6.83 4.22 -12.84
CA TRP A 51 -7.51 5.42 -13.34
C TRP A 51 -6.56 6.61 -13.45
N PHE A 52 -5.84 6.94 -12.38
CA PHE A 52 -5.07 8.18 -12.33
C PHE A 52 -3.73 8.04 -13.05
N ALA A 53 -2.97 6.97 -12.77
CA ALA A 53 -1.70 6.74 -13.43
C ALA A 53 -1.87 6.43 -14.92
N ALA A 54 -2.84 5.60 -15.29
CA ALA A 54 -3.11 5.30 -16.70
C ALA A 54 -3.46 6.55 -17.53
N ARG A 55 -4.14 7.54 -16.94
CA ARG A 55 -4.48 8.80 -17.62
C ARG A 55 -3.36 9.83 -17.64
N ASN A 56 -2.39 9.74 -16.74
CA ASN A 56 -1.35 10.75 -16.57
C ASN A 56 0.07 10.15 -16.68
N ILE A 57 0.23 9.03 -17.39
CA ILE A 57 1.48 8.26 -17.41
C ILE A 57 2.65 9.04 -18.02
N ASP A 58 2.34 9.98 -18.92
CA ASP A 58 3.30 10.90 -19.54
C ASP A 58 3.79 11.98 -18.58
N TYR A 59 3.06 12.21 -17.48
CA TYR A 59 3.43 13.17 -16.46
C TYR A 59 4.15 12.49 -15.30
N PHE A 60 5.15 13.19 -14.76
CA PHE A 60 5.89 12.75 -13.57
C PHE A 60 4.97 12.34 -12.41
N TRP A 61 3.86 13.04 -12.23
CA TRP A 61 2.85 12.74 -11.22
C TRP A 61 2.10 11.42 -11.43
N GLY A 62 1.84 11.02 -12.68
CA GLY A 62 1.23 9.73 -12.97
C GLY A 62 2.19 8.57 -12.73
N GLN A 63 3.47 8.74 -13.09
CA GLN A 63 4.51 7.74 -12.79
C GLN A 63 4.69 7.54 -11.28
N MET A 64 4.72 8.63 -10.50
CA MET A 64 4.79 8.55 -9.03
C MET A 64 3.54 7.92 -8.41
N SER A 65 2.35 8.24 -8.92
CA SER A 65 1.09 7.60 -8.51
C SER A 65 1.10 6.09 -8.79
N LEU A 66 1.68 5.67 -9.91
CA LEU A 66 1.81 4.26 -10.27
C LEU A 66 2.75 3.53 -9.30
N VAL A 67 3.95 4.06 -9.09
CA VAL A 67 4.96 3.45 -8.21
C VAL A 67 4.44 3.38 -6.77
N SER A 68 3.84 4.46 -6.26
CA SER A 68 3.27 4.48 -4.92
C SER A 68 2.08 3.53 -4.77
N GLY A 69 1.17 3.48 -5.75
CA GLY A 69 0.01 2.59 -5.74
C GLY A 69 0.42 1.11 -5.78
N ILE A 70 1.37 0.75 -6.65
CA ILE A 70 1.91 -0.61 -6.72
C ILE A 70 2.63 -0.97 -5.41
N SER A 71 3.48 -0.08 -4.89
CA SER A 71 4.18 -0.31 -3.62
C SER A 71 3.21 -0.51 -2.45
N THR A 72 2.12 0.27 -2.43
CA THR A 72 1.04 0.14 -1.42
C THR A 72 0.36 -1.23 -1.53
N LEU A 73 0.04 -1.68 -2.74
CA LEU A 73 -0.55 -3.00 -2.98
C LEU A 73 0.40 -4.13 -2.57
N LEU A 74 1.68 -4.01 -2.90
CA LEU A 74 2.71 -4.99 -2.56
C LEU A 74 2.91 -5.12 -1.04
N ILE A 75 2.85 -4.00 -0.31
CA ILE A 75 2.86 -4.03 1.17
C ILE A 75 1.60 -4.68 1.72
N LEU A 76 0.44 -4.42 1.12
CA LEU A 76 -0.81 -5.01 1.59
C LEU A 76 -0.89 -6.52 1.37
N MET A 77 -0.31 -7.04 0.29
CA MET A 77 -0.41 -8.45 -0.09
C MET A 77 -0.09 -9.43 1.05
N PRO A 78 1.07 -9.34 1.73
CA PRO A 78 1.38 -10.25 2.84
C PRO A 78 0.60 -9.94 4.13
N LEU A 79 -0.04 -8.78 4.25
CA LEU A 79 -0.85 -8.39 5.40
C LEU A 79 -2.29 -8.87 5.31
N ILE A 80 -2.76 -9.19 4.11
CA ILE A 80 -4.11 -9.67 3.86
C ILE A 80 -4.19 -11.14 4.28
N GLU A 81 -4.92 -11.40 5.35
CA GLU A 81 -5.27 -12.76 5.78
C GLU A 81 -6.23 -13.39 4.76
N LEU A 82 -5.67 -14.15 3.81
CA LEU A 82 -6.40 -14.89 2.77
C LEU A 82 -7.41 -15.89 3.36
N GLU A 83 -7.20 -16.35 4.59
CA GLU A 83 -8.10 -17.25 5.33
C GLU A 83 -9.49 -16.66 5.55
N LYS A 84 -9.63 -15.32 5.57
CA LYS A 84 -10.92 -14.63 5.76
C LYS A 84 -11.68 -14.38 4.46
N PHE A 85 -11.16 -14.81 3.31
CA PHE A 85 -11.89 -14.72 2.04
C PHE A 85 -12.99 -15.78 1.95
N PRO A 86 -14.13 -15.48 1.31
CA PRO A 86 -15.18 -16.47 1.08
C PRO A 86 -14.60 -17.66 0.28
N CYS A 87 -15.01 -18.89 0.62
CA CYS A 87 -14.47 -20.14 0.04
C CYS A 87 -14.40 -20.15 -1.49
N PHE A 88 -15.30 -19.43 -2.16
CA PHE A 88 -15.34 -19.31 -3.63
C PHE A 88 -14.10 -18.63 -4.23
N LEU A 89 -13.48 -17.71 -3.48
CA LEU A 89 -12.30 -16.97 -3.89
C LEU A 89 -11.00 -17.63 -3.42
N GLN A 90 -11.04 -18.47 -2.37
CA GLN A 90 -9.84 -19.11 -1.82
C GLN A 90 -9.07 -19.95 -2.86
N ASN A 91 -9.76 -20.63 -3.76
CA ASN A 91 -9.15 -21.46 -4.82
C ASN A 91 -8.98 -20.74 -6.16
N SER A 92 -9.20 -19.42 -6.21
CA SER A 92 -9.01 -18.67 -7.45
C SER A 92 -7.53 -18.61 -7.84
N VAL A 93 -7.25 -18.53 -9.14
CA VAL A 93 -5.90 -18.24 -9.65
C VAL A 93 -5.37 -16.94 -9.03
N LEU A 94 -6.25 -16.00 -8.73
CA LEU A 94 -5.91 -14.69 -8.15
C LEU A 94 -5.36 -14.82 -6.72
N THR A 95 -5.98 -15.62 -5.86
CA THR A 95 -5.49 -15.85 -4.48
C THR A 95 -4.18 -16.62 -4.46
N LEU A 96 -4.03 -17.61 -5.35
CA LEU A 96 -2.77 -18.34 -5.55
C LEU A 96 -1.63 -17.41 -6.00
N THR A 97 -1.92 -16.48 -6.91
CA THR A 97 -0.93 -15.51 -7.39
C THR A 97 -0.54 -14.53 -6.30
N ILE A 98 -1.52 -14.02 -5.54
CA ILE A 98 -1.28 -13.15 -4.38
C ILE A 98 -0.43 -13.87 -3.33
N GLN A 99 -0.73 -15.14 -3.03
CA GLN A 99 0.01 -15.91 -2.03
C GLN A 99 1.47 -16.16 -2.46
N ARG A 100 1.70 -16.46 -3.75
CA ARG A 100 3.06 -16.57 -4.30
C ARG A 100 3.80 -15.24 -4.21
N LEU A 101 3.19 -14.13 -4.62
CA LEU A 101 3.81 -12.81 -4.50
C LEU A 101 4.10 -12.44 -3.04
N ALA A 102 3.15 -12.68 -2.13
CA ALA A 102 3.29 -12.44 -0.70
C ALA A 102 4.45 -13.26 -0.11
N SER A 103 4.63 -14.51 -0.55
CA SER A 103 5.77 -15.35 -0.10
C SER A 103 7.13 -14.80 -0.56
N GLN A 104 7.18 -14.18 -1.76
CA GLN A 104 8.38 -13.51 -2.28
C GLN A 104 8.64 -12.15 -1.62
N MET A 105 7.58 -11.54 -1.05
CA MET A 105 7.60 -10.30 -0.27
C MET A 105 8.01 -10.56 1.20
N THR A 106 9.06 -11.35 1.42
CA THR A 106 9.62 -11.61 2.75
C THR A 106 11.08 -11.17 2.83
N GLY A 107 11.53 -10.74 4.02
CA GLY A 107 12.92 -10.29 4.24
C GLY A 107 13.24 -8.93 3.61
N TRP A 108 14.37 -8.85 2.89
CA TRP A 108 14.92 -7.59 2.35
C TRP A 108 14.04 -6.93 1.30
N ASN A 109 13.33 -7.71 0.47
CA ASN A 109 12.41 -7.17 -0.53
C ASN A 109 11.31 -6.32 0.13
N TYR A 110 10.82 -6.76 1.28
CA TYR A 110 9.79 -6.06 2.02
C TYR A 110 10.31 -4.73 2.62
N VAL A 111 11.56 -4.71 3.08
CA VAL A 111 12.22 -3.48 3.57
C VAL A 111 12.39 -2.48 2.42
N ILE A 112 12.80 -2.95 1.23
CA ILE A 112 12.94 -2.09 0.05
C ILE A 112 11.61 -1.44 -0.30
N VAL A 113 10.50 -2.19 -0.34
CA VAL A 113 9.18 -1.63 -0.65
C VAL A 113 8.74 -0.61 0.41
N ARG A 114 9.05 -0.82 1.70
CA ARG A 114 8.80 0.19 2.74
C ARG A 114 9.59 1.48 2.52
N ILE A 115 10.87 1.37 2.18
CA ILE A 115 11.72 2.54 1.89
C ILE A 115 11.18 3.28 0.66
N PHE A 116 10.80 2.57 -0.39
CA PHE A 116 10.17 3.17 -1.58
C PHE A 116 8.87 3.90 -1.23
N LEU A 117 8.01 3.29 -0.40
CA LEU A 117 6.78 3.93 0.04
C LEU A 117 7.06 5.19 0.88
N GLY A 118 8.03 5.12 1.81
CA GLY A 118 8.47 6.27 2.60
C GLY A 118 9.03 7.40 1.75
N ALA A 119 9.82 7.08 0.72
CA ALA A 119 10.31 8.04 -0.25
C ALA A 119 9.15 8.68 -1.04
N CYS A 120 8.13 7.90 -1.44
CA CYS A 120 6.94 8.45 -2.11
C CYS A 120 6.19 9.44 -1.22
N ILE A 121 5.99 9.14 0.07
CA ILE A 121 5.33 10.04 1.03
C ILE A 121 6.13 11.34 1.20
N LEU A 122 7.46 11.25 1.34
CA LEU A 122 8.33 12.42 1.43
C LEU A 122 8.26 13.28 0.16
N GLN A 123 8.26 12.65 -1.01
CA GLN A 123 8.15 13.33 -2.30
C GLN A 123 6.78 14.03 -2.43
N TYR A 124 5.68 13.39 -2.03
CA TYR A 124 4.34 13.97 -2.02
C TYR A 124 4.22 15.13 -1.02
N SER A 125 4.79 14.99 0.17
CA SER A 125 4.77 16.04 1.20
C SER A 125 5.56 17.28 0.76
N THR A 126 6.76 17.09 0.21
CA THR A 126 7.60 18.20 -0.26
C THR A 126 7.00 18.95 -1.45
N THR A 127 6.32 18.24 -2.35
CA THR A 127 5.63 18.86 -3.49
C THR A 127 4.38 19.62 -3.06
N LEU A 128 3.61 19.12 -2.09
CA LEU A 128 2.50 19.86 -1.47
C LEU A 128 2.97 21.15 -0.78
N ILE A 129 4.08 21.10 -0.05
CA ILE A 129 4.67 22.28 0.61
C ILE A 129 5.10 23.31 -0.44
N LYS A 130 5.75 22.89 -1.53
CA LYS A 130 6.14 23.79 -2.62
C LYS A 130 4.95 24.44 -3.33
N LEU A 131 3.85 23.70 -3.50
CA LEU A 131 2.62 24.21 -4.10
C LEU A 131 1.85 25.16 -3.19
N ASN A 132 1.99 25.05 -1.88
CA ASN A 132 1.33 25.93 -0.91
C ASN A 132 2.16 27.19 -0.56
N LEU A 133 3.46 27.19 -0.88
CA LEU A 133 4.36 28.32 -0.70
C LEU A 133 4.53 29.18 -1.97
N ALA A 134 3.94 28.77 -3.10
CA ALA A 134 3.92 29.49 -4.37
C ALA A 134 2.57 30.18 -4.58
#